data_AF-A0A397HK97-F1
#
_entry.id   AF-A0A397HK97-F1
#
_cell.length_a   1.000
_cell.length_b   1.000
_cell.length_c   1.000
_cell.angle_alpha   90.00
_cell.angle_beta   90.00
_cell.angle_gamma   90.00
#
_symmetry.space_group_name_H-M   'P 1'
#
loop_
_entity.id
_entity.type
_entity.pdbx_description
1 polymer ?
#
loop_
_entity_poly.entity_id
_entity_poly.type
_entity_poly.pdbx_seq_one_letter_code
_entity_poly.pdbx_strand_id
1 'polypeptide(L)'
;MKFLSLAVAVLPLLAAAAPVADPEAEADGEMGLEKRRSAQTCKIVNVDHYVNCRSDASLDAGAIFGFPKGDKLTFACYKHGDCFNGVCTWDQVTYLKTTCYVNGYFTDSNCSSKKLPKCA
;
A
#
# COMPACT_ATOMS: atom_id res chain seq x y z
N MET A 1 36.10 2.26 68.60
CA MET A 1 34.95 3.17 68.82
C MET A 1 33.98 2.88 67.67
N LYS A 2 32.78 2.26 67.77
CA LYS A 2 31.65 2.41 68.72
C LYS A 2 31.25 3.90 68.74
N PHE A 3 30.10 4.38 68.26
CA PHE A 3 28.73 3.89 68.31
C PHE A 3 27.85 4.43 67.15
N LEU A 4 26.68 3.83 67.01
CA LEU A 4 25.53 4.16 66.17
C LEU A 4 25.05 5.62 66.27
N SER A 5 24.41 6.12 65.20
CA SER A 5 23.23 7.00 65.30
C SER A 5 22.40 6.94 64.01
N LEU A 6 21.21 6.33 64.12
CA LEU A 6 20.09 6.50 63.19
C LEU A 6 19.52 7.92 63.35
N ALA A 7 19.18 8.58 62.24
CA ALA A 7 18.18 9.63 62.23
C ALA A 7 17.28 9.45 61.00
N VAL A 8 16.05 9.03 61.27
CA VAL A 8 14.94 8.91 60.31
C VAL A 8 14.46 10.31 59.97
N ALA A 9 14.49 10.68 58.69
CA ALA A 9 13.83 11.88 58.19
C ALA A 9 12.55 11.48 57.44
N VAL A 10 11.43 11.92 57.99
CA VAL A 10 10.06 11.67 57.54
C VAL A 10 9.77 12.49 56.27
N LEU A 11 9.35 11.83 55.19
CA LEU A 11 8.85 12.49 53.97
C LEU A 11 7.46 13.09 54.20
N PRO A 12 7.20 14.35 53.81
CA PRO A 12 5.82 14.84 53.70
C PRO A 12 5.21 14.35 52.38
N LEU A 13 4.17 13.52 52.47
CA LEU A 13 3.24 13.24 51.36
C LEU A 13 2.46 14.52 51.04
N LEU A 14 2.74 15.15 49.90
CA LEU A 14 1.79 16.08 49.29
C LEU A 14 0.73 15.25 48.54
N ALA A 15 -0.44 15.10 49.15
CA ALA A 15 -1.62 14.60 48.47
C ALA A 15 -2.18 15.72 47.57
N ALA A 16 -1.89 15.65 46.27
CA ALA A 16 -2.64 16.40 45.26
C ALA A 16 -3.92 15.63 44.96
N ALA A 17 -5.07 16.19 45.33
CA ALA A 17 -6.37 15.71 44.90
C ALA A 17 -6.50 15.94 43.39
N ALA A 18 -6.38 14.87 42.60
CA ALA A 18 -6.72 14.91 41.18
C ALA A 18 -8.25 14.86 41.02
N PRO A 19 -8.85 15.66 40.10
CA PRO A 19 -10.27 15.55 39.82
C PRO A 19 -10.53 14.21 39.15
N VAL A 20 -11.48 13.45 39.68
CA VAL A 20 -12.09 12.29 39.01
C VAL A 20 -12.78 12.80 37.75
N ALA A 21 -12.19 12.54 36.60
CA ALA A 21 -12.90 12.63 35.33
C ALA A 21 -13.74 11.35 35.18
N ASP A 22 -15.05 11.53 35.04
CA ASP A 22 -16.01 10.48 34.70
C ASP A 22 -15.60 9.77 33.40
N PRO A 23 -15.71 8.43 33.30
CA PRO A 23 -15.51 7.72 32.05
C PRO A 23 -16.82 7.77 31.25
N GLU A 24 -17.14 8.94 30.69
CA GLU A 24 -18.25 9.04 29.74
C GLU A 24 -17.77 8.66 28.34
N ALA A 25 -18.33 7.55 27.86
CA ALA A 25 -18.47 7.13 26.48
C ALA A 25 -17.17 6.80 25.73
N GLU A 26 -16.78 5.53 25.85
CA GLU A 26 -16.16 4.74 24.79
C GLU A 26 -16.97 4.98 23.48
N ALA A 27 -16.53 5.92 22.65
CA ALA A 27 -17.00 5.98 21.27
C ALA A 27 -16.30 4.84 20.54
N ASP A 28 -16.98 3.68 20.51
CA ASP A 28 -16.75 2.59 19.58
C ASP A 28 -16.88 3.12 18.15
N GLY A 29 -15.80 3.74 17.68
CA GLY A 29 -15.59 3.97 16.27
C GLY A 29 -15.21 2.63 15.66
N GLU A 30 -16.21 1.82 15.31
CA GLU A 30 -16.06 0.80 14.29
C GLU A 30 -15.60 1.51 13.01
N MET A 31 -14.28 1.70 12.90
CA MET A 31 -13.63 2.02 11.65
C MET A 31 -13.86 0.81 10.77
N GLY A 32 -14.92 0.85 9.96
CA GLY A 32 -15.18 -0.15 8.93
C GLY A 32 -13.94 -0.27 8.06
N LEU A 33 -13.10 -1.27 8.36
CA LEU A 33 -11.91 -1.59 7.60
C LEU A 33 -12.38 -2.24 6.31
N GLU A 34 -12.85 -1.42 5.35
CA GLU A 34 -13.03 -1.91 3.99
C GLU A 34 -11.73 -2.58 3.57
N LYS A 35 -11.83 -3.86 3.19
CA LYS A 35 -10.66 -4.65 2.80
C LYS A 35 -9.94 -3.93 1.67
N ARG A 36 -8.77 -3.35 1.98
CA ARG A 36 -7.98 -2.60 1.00
C ARG A 36 -7.71 -3.53 -0.19
N ARG A 37 -8.06 -3.07 -1.39
CA ARG A 37 -7.64 -3.74 -2.62
C ARG A 37 -6.11 -3.86 -2.58
N SER A 38 -5.63 -5.09 -2.70
CA SER A 38 -4.21 -5.42 -2.61
C SER A 38 -3.60 -5.60 -3.99
N ALA A 39 -2.28 -5.66 -4.04
CA ALA A 39 -1.55 -6.12 -5.21
C ALA A 39 -2.10 -7.48 -5.69
N GLN A 40 -2.12 -7.69 -7.01
CA GLN A 40 -2.63 -8.88 -7.66
C GLN A 40 -1.53 -9.51 -8.51
N THR A 41 -1.43 -10.85 -8.51
CA THR A 41 -0.61 -11.55 -9.49
C THR A 41 -1.43 -11.75 -10.76
N CYS A 42 -0.96 -11.17 -11.85
CA CYS A 42 -1.64 -11.16 -13.14
C CYS A 42 -0.75 -11.75 -14.22
N LYS A 43 -1.38 -12.31 -15.25
CA LYS A 43 -0.69 -12.90 -16.39
C LYS A 43 -0.62 -11.94 -17.56
N ILE A 44 0.51 -11.91 -18.26
CA ILE A 44 0.61 -11.21 -19.55
C ILE A 44 -0.13 -12.02 -20.63
N VAL A 45 -1.08 -11.35 -21.29
CA VAL A 45 -1.98 -11.91 -22.30
C VAL A 45 -2.06 -10.95 -23.51
N ASN A 46 -2.79 -11.36 -24.55
CA ASN A 46 -3.09 -10.51 -25.72
C ASN A 46 -1.86 -9.94 -26.46
N VAL A 47 -0.73 -10.65 -26.39
CA VAL A 47 0.48 -10.42 -27.19
C VAL A 47 0.92 -11.71 -27.86
N ASP A 48 1.72 -11.60 -28.93
CA ASP A 48 2.34 -12.75 -29.58
C ASP A 48 3.63 -13.17 -28.88
N HIS A 49 4.49 -12.20 -28.58
CA HIS A 49 5.80 -12.44 -27.96
C HIS A 49 5.91 -11.80 -26.57
N TYR A 50 5.84 -10.48 -26.48
CA TYR A 50 5.97 -9.74 -25.22
C TYR A 50 5.19 -8.42 -25.27
N VAL A 51 4.95 -7.84 -24.10
CA VAL A 51 4.45 -6.46 -23.93
C VAL A 51 5.52 -5.57 -23.34
N ASN A 52 5.57 -4.31 -23.80
CA ASN A 52 6.42 -3.30 -23.18
C ASN A 52 5.86 -2.83 -21.84
N CYS A 53 6.70 -2.86 -20.81
CA CYS A 53 6.47 -2.13 -19.57
C CYS A 53 7.11 -0.75 -19.68
N ARG A 54 6.30 0.29 -19.56
CA ARG A 54 6.69 1.67 -19.88
C ARG A 54 6.91 2.52 -18.64
N SER A 55 7.68 3.59 -18.76
CA SER A 55 7.99 4.50 -17.65
C SER A 55 6.78 5.26 -17.11
N ASP A 56 5.74 5.42 -17.92
CA ASP A 56 4.47 6.04 -17.52
C ASP A 56 3.29 5.37 -18.22
N ALA A 57 2.07 5.71 -17.80
CA ALA A 57 0.79 5.29 -18.36
C ALA A 57 0.49 5.98 -19.71
N SER A 58 1.41 5.87 -20.66
CA SER A 58 1.27 6.45 -22.00
C SER A 58 1.85 5.52 -23.05
N LEU A 59 1.28 5.55 -24.25
CA LEU A 59 1.76 4.79 -25.40
C LEU A 59 3.11 5.31 -25.92
N ASP A 60 3.42 6.58 -25.67
CA ASP A 60 4.66 7.23 -26.08
C ASP A 60 5.75 7.19 -25.00
N ALA A 61 5.41 6.74 -23.78
CA ALA A 61 6.38 6.58 -22.70
C ALA A 61 7.43 5.51 -23.05
N GLY A 62 8.68 5.75 -22.64
CA GLY A 62 9.81 4.86 -22.94
C GLY A 62 9.60 3.45 -22.38
N ALA A 63 9.94 2.43 -23.17
CA ALA A 63 9.92 1.04 -22.74
C ALA A 63 11.14 0.76 -21.85
N ILE A 64 10.89 0.30 -20.62
CA ILE A 64 11.93 -0.04 -19.64
C ILE A 64 12.23 -1.55 -19.71
N PHE A 65 11.17 -2.36 -19.75
CA PHE A 65 11.25 -3.82 -19.80
C PHE A 65 10.30 -4.39 -20.85
N GLY A 66 10.55 -5.63 -21.26
CA GLY A 66 9.60 -6.45 -22.02
C GLY A 66 9.21 -7.67 -21.20
N PHE A 67 7.91 -7.94 -21.06
CA PHE A 67 7.40 -9.12 -20.38
C PHE A 67 6.82 -10.10 -21.40
N PRO A 68 7.40 -11.31 -21.54
CA PRO A 68 6.87 -12.36 -22.40
C PRO A 68 5.41 -12.72 -22.15
N LYS A 69 4.75 -13.23 -23.19
CA LYS A 69 3.42 -13.83 -23.09
C LYS A 69 3.42 -14.92 -22.02
N GLY A 70 2.44 -14.88 -21.12
CA GLY A 70 2.26 -15.89 -20.08
C GLY A 70 3.00 -15.62 -18.78
N ASP A 71 3.90 -14.63 -18.74
CA ASP A 71 4.56 -14.21 -17.51
C ASP A 71 3.56 -13.81 -16.44
N LYS A 72 3.86 -14.18 -15.19
CA LYS A 72 3.05 -13.83 -14.02
C LYS A 72 3.82 -12.84 -13.16
N LEU A 73 3.25 -11.64 -13.01
CA LEU A 73 3.86 -10.53 -12.29
C LEU A 73 2.89 -10.01 -11.23
N THR A 74 3.42 -9.45 -10.16
CA THR A 74 2.61 -8.83 -9.10
C THR A 74 2.46 -7.34 -9.38
N PHE A 75 1.25 -6.95 -9.75
CA PHE A 75 0.88 -5.56 -10.02
C PHE A 75 0.26 -4.93 -8.77
N ALA A 76 0.65 -3.70 -8.45
CA ALA A 76 0.33 -3.06 -7.18
C ALA A 76 -0.94 -2.20 -7.25
N CYS A 77 -1.11 -1.45 -8.33
CA CYS A 77 -2.18 -0.48 -8.52
C CYS A 77 -2.40 -0.21 -10.02
N TYR A 78 -3.47 0.50 -10.36
CA TYR A 78 -3.70 1.00 -11.71
C TYR A 78 -3.64 2.53 -11.79
N LYS A 79 -3.20 3.04 -12.94
CA LYS A 79 -3.21 4.46 -13.31
C LYS A 79 -4.05 4.65 -14.57
N HIS A 80 -4.73 5.79 -14.71
CA HIS A 80 -5.42 6.13 -15.97
C HIS A 80 -4.43 6.82 -16.91
N GLY A 81 -4.58 6.59 -18.21
CA GLY A 81 -3.67 7.13 -19.21
C GLY A 81 -4.16 6.84 -20.63
N ASP A 82 -3.23 6.75 -21.58
CA ASP A 82 -3.57 6.54 -22.99
C ASP A 82 -4.35 5.23 -23.19
N CYS A 83 -5.35 5.29 -24.06
CA CYS A 83 -6.21 4.15 -24.36
C CYS A 83 -5.59 3.28 -25.45
N PHE A 84 -5.50 1.98 -25.19
CA PHE A 84 -5.19 0.98 -26.21
C PHE A 84 -6.36 0.00 -26.32
N ASN A 85 -6.90 -0.18 -27.52
CA ASN A 85 -8.05 -1.04 -27.78
C ASN A 85 -9.23 -0.83 -26.79
N GLY A 86 -9.52 0.44 -26.48
CA GLY A 86 -10.57 0.83 -25.53
C GLY A 86 -10.21 0.71 -24.04
N VAL A 87 -9.02 0.21 -23.69
CA VAL A 87 -8.55 0.12 -22.30
C VAL A 87 -7.60 1.27 -21.98
N CYS A 88 -8.05 2.17 -21.10
CA CYS A 88 -7.34 3.40 -20.71
C CYS A 88 -6.68 3.30 -19.32
N THR A 89 -6.53 2.09 -18.80
CA THR A 89 -5.88 1.83 -17.51
C THR A 89 -4.56 1.13 -17.72
N TRP A 90 -3.61 1.43 -16.85
CA TRP A 90 -2.25 0.92 -16.88
C TRP A 90 -1.89 0.38 -15.51
N ASP A 91 -1.51 -0.90 -15.47
CA ASP A 91 -1.20 -1.62 -14.24
C ASP A 91 0.27 -1.43 -13.90
N GLN A 92 0.54 -0.97 -12.68
CA GLN A 92 1.88 -0.69 -12.18
C GLN A 92 2.52 -1.97 -11.65
N VAL A 93 3.76 -2.23 -12.06
CA VAL A 93 4.61 -3.30 -11.53
C VAL A 93 5.98 -2.74 -11.17
N THR A 94 6.54 -3.22 -10.06
CA THR A 94 7.94 -2.98 -9.72
C THR A 94 8.73 -4.24 -10.02
N TYR A 95 9.61 -4.15 -11.02
CA TYR A 95 10.47 -5.25 -11.45
C TYR A 95 11.93 -4.83 -11.32
N LEU A 96 12.75 -5.65 -10.67
CA LEU A 96 14.18 -5.36 -10.41
C LEU A 96 14.41 -3.96 -9.79
N LYS A 97 13.55 -3.55 -8.86
CA LYS A 97 13.55 -2.24 -8.18
C LYS A 97 13.20 -1.05 -9.08
N THR A 98 12.75 -1.27 -10.32
CA THR A 98 12.27 -0.24 -11.22
C THR A 98 10.77 -0.38 -11.43
N THR A 99 10.05 0.71 -11.24
CA THR A 99 8.61 0.76 -11.47
C THR A 99 8.30 1.12 -12.92
N CYS A 100 7.37 0.40 -13.51
CA CYS A 100 6.89 0.63 -14.86
C CYS A 100 5.41 0.21 -14.96
N TYR A 101 4.79 0.48 -16.10
CA TYR A 101 3.37 0.32 -16.33
C TYR A 101 3.10 -0.51 -17.58
N VAL A 102 2.15 -1.44 -17.48
CA VAL A 102 1.63 -2.23 -18.61
C VAL A 102 0.19 -1.83 -18.84
N ASN A 103 -0.21 -1.54 -20.09
CA ASN A 103 -1.62 -1.25 -20.37
C ASN A 103 -2.47 -2.48 -20.02
N GLY A 104 -3.59 -2.27 -19.31
CA GLY A 104 -4.44 -3.34 -18.78
C GLY A 104 -5.09 -4.22 -19.84
N TYR A 105 -5.04 -3.83 -21.12
CA TYR A 105 -5.40 -4.71 -22.22
C TYR A 105 -4.52 -5.98 -22.28
N PHE A 106 -3.27 -5.88 -21.81
CA PHE A 106 -2.27 -6.95 -21.87
C PHE A 106 -2.12 -7.72 -20.55
N THR A 107 -2.91 -7.39 -19.53
CA THR A 107 -2.97 -8.16 -18.28
C THR A 107 -4.29 -8.94 -18.24
N ASP A 108 -4.26 -10.14 -17.65
CA ASP A 108 -5.46 -10.94 -17.51
C ASP A 108 -6.45 -10.30 -16.52
N SER A 109 -7.68 -10.83 -16.48
CA SER A 109 -8.76 -10.26 -15.66
C SER A 109 -8.49 -10.22 -14.15
N ASN A 110 -7.37 -10.76 -13.65
CA ASN A 110 -6.92 -10.57 -12.27
C ASN A 110 -6.43 -9.13 -12.02
N CYS A 111 -5.95 -8.47 -13.07
CA CYS A 111 -5.66 -7.05 -13.07
C CYS A 111 -6.82 -6.31 -13.73
N SER A 112 -7.46 -5.45 -12.96
CA SER A 112 -8.47 -4.52 -13.46
C SER A 112 -8.63 -3.39 -12.46
N SER A 113 -9.19 -2.27 -12.88
CA SER A 113 -9.55 -1.16 -11.97
C SER A 113 -10.51 -1.56 -10.85
N LYS A 114 -11.18 -2.71 -10.95
CA LYS A 114 -12.01 -3.28 -9.88
C LYS A 114 -11.18 -4.02 -8.83
N LYS A 115 -10.12 -4.72 -9.24
CA LYS A 115 -9.29 -5.58 -8.38
C LYS A 115 -8.05 -4.87 -7.83
N LEU A 116 -7.49 -3.94 -8.59
CA LEU A 116 -6.37 -3.10 -8.18
C LEU A 116 -6.87 -1.78 -7.59
N PRO A 117 -6.22 -1.23 -6.55
CA PRO A 117 -6.45 0.15 -6.14
C PRO A 117 -5.89 1.12 -7.19
N LYS A 118 -6.37 2.36 -7.19
CA LYS A 118 -5.75 3.44 -7.97
C LYS A 118 -4.38 3.76 -7.37
N CYS A 119 -3.38 4.03 -8.20
CA CYS A 119 -2.08 4.49 -7.72
C CYS A 119 -2.22 5.85 -7.01
N ALA A 120 -1.40 6.05 -5.97
CA ALA A 120 -1.34 7.28 -5.19
C ALA A 120 -0.75 8.46 -6.00
#